data_AF-A0A0N5B645-F1
#
_entry.id   AF-A0A0N5B645-F1
#
_cell.length_a   1.000
_cell.length_b   1.000
_cell.length_c   1.000
_cell.angle_alpha   90.00
_cell.angle_beta   90.00
_cell.angle_gamma   90.00
#
_symmetry.space_group_name_H-M   'P 1'
#
loop_
_entity.id
_entity.type
_entity.pdbx_description
1 polymer ?
#
loop_
_entity_poly.entity_id
_entity_poly.type
_entity_poly.pdbx_seq_one_letter_code
_entity_poly.pdbx_strand_id
1 'polypeptide(L)'
;MNSTTPSVPQELLENLESLSVGKVCLIGKELSKDLFRKIPIFLRCFKDNLDKKTYLPPEFEMLLNSCNLILQKIVECRIIIDKKLNRSNEICPDYFIKQFSKGNCSPIKKSNVLIGKEQEFDKNRIKLIKLSNALKWIDWQDTVIDPRNLKKPQAPLAVPK
;
A
#
# COMPACT_ATOMS: atom_id res chain seq x y z
N MET A 1 -18.10 5.51 5.98
CA MET A 1 -18.36 4.10 6.36
C MET A 1 -17.05 3.52 6.88
N ASN A 2 -16.97 3.19 8.16
CA ASN A 2 -15.74 2.67 8.76
C ASN A 2 -15.66 1.17 8.47
N SER A 3 -14.75 0.80 7.58
CA SER A 3 -14.46 -0.60 7.24
C SER A 3 -14.02 -1.35 8.49
N THR A 4 -14.81 -2.35 8.89
CA THR A 4 -14.49 -3.32 9.96
C THR A 4 -13.40 -4.30 9.52
N THR A 5 -13.17 -4.43 8.22
CA THR A 5 -12.09 -5.23 7.65
C THR A 5 -10.80 -4.41 7.51
N PRO A 6 -9.63 -5.06 7.60
CA PRO A 6 -8.35 -4.44 7.27
C PRO A 6 -8.38 -3.82 5.87
N SER A 7 -7.62 -2.74 5.67
CA SER A 7 -7.45 -2.10 4.36
C SER A 7 -6.73 -2.98 3.32
N VAL A 8 -6.04 -4.03 3.77
CA VAL A 8 -5.29 -4.97 2.95
C VAL A 8 -6.17 -6.18 2.59
N PRO A 9 -6.21 -6.60 1.31
CA PRO A 9 -6.93 -7.80 0.89
C PRO A 9 -6.56 -9.05 1.69
N GLN A 10 -7.56 -9.85 2.04
CA GLN A 10 -7.40 -11.02 2.90
C GLN A 10 -6.46 -12.07 2.27
N GLU A 11 -6.48 -12.23 0.94
CA GLU A 11 -5.62 -13.19 0.25
C GLU A 11 -4.13 -12.88 0.44
N LEU A 12 -3.78 -11.60 0.61
CA LEU A 12 -2.40 -11.18 0.88
C LEU A 12 -2.01 -11.43 2.35
N LEU A 13 -2.95 -11.30 3.27
CA LEU A 13 -2.74 -11.51 4.70
C LEU A 13 -2.60 -13.01 5.05
N GLU A 14 -3.16 -13.90 4.24
CA GLU A 14 -3.03 -15.35 4.39
C GLU A 14 -1.73 -15.88 3.79
N ASN A 15 -1.18 -15.20 2.79
CA ASN A 15 -0.01 -15.66 2.03
C ASN A 15 1.28 -14.85 2.32
N LEU A 16 1.37 -14.17 3.46
CA LEU A 16 2.50 -13.28 3.82
C LEU A 16 3.87 -13.96 3.73
N GLU A 17 3.98 -15.24 4.11
CA GLU A 17 5.24 -15.99 4.06
C GLU A 17 5.77 -16.20 2.63
N SER A 18 4.90 -16.25 1.62
CA SER A 18 5.30 -16.43 0.22
C SER A 18 5.84 -15.15 -0.44
N LEU A 19 5.53 -13.99 0.13
CA LEU A 19 5.83 -12.68 -0.47
C LEU A 19 7.30 -12.28 -0.28
N SER A 20 7.81 -11.36 -1.10
CA SER A 20 9.14 -10.78 -0.87
C SER A 20 9.15 -9.90 0.39
N VAL A 21 10.32 -9.74 1.03
CA VAL A 21 10.48 -8.88 2.21
C VAL A 21 9.92 -7.47 1.97
N GLY A 22 10.24 -6.87 0.81
CA GLY A 22 9.72 -5.55 0.45
C GLY A 22 8.19 -5.48 0.39
N LYS A 23 7.52 -6.50 -0.14
CA LYS A 23 6.04 -6.56 -0.15
C LYS A 23 5.47 -6.68 1.26
N VAL A 24 6.08 -7.51 2.12
CA VAL A 24 5.67 -7.65 3.53
C VAL A 24 5.85 -6.34 4.29
N CYS A 25 6.94 -5.59 4.06
CA CYS A 25 7.13 -4.26 4.63
C CYS A 25 6.05 -3.26 4.21
N LEU A 26 5.65 -3.26 2.93
CA LEU A 26 4.59 -2.39 2.44
C LEU A 26 3.23 -2.74 3.07
N ILE A 27 2.92 -4.03 3.19
CA ILE A 27 1.70 -4.51 3.87
C ILE A 27 1.71 -4.06 5.33
N GLY A 28 2.80 -4.29 6.06
CA GLY A 28 2.95 -3.84 7.44
C GLY A 28 2.73 -2.33 7.60
N LYS A 29 3.26 -1.52 6.68
CA LYS A 29 3.04 -0.06 6.66
C LYS A 29 1.57 0.32 6.48
N GLU A 30 0.86 -0.32 5.55
CA GLU A 30 -0.56 -0.03 5.33
C GLU A 30 -1.43 -0.50 6.51
N LEU A 31 -1.12 -1.64 7.12
CA LEU A 31 -1.77 -2.10 8.35
C LEU A 31 -1.53 -1.13 9.51
N SER A 32 -0.31 -0.63 9.69
CA SER A 32 -0.03 0.38 10.72
C SER A 32 -0.82 1.67 10.49
N LYS A 33 -0.90 2.16 9.25
CA LYS A 33 -1.73 3.34 8.93
C LYS A 33 -3.21 3.10 9.22
N ASP A 34 -3.71 1.91 8.90
CA ASP A 34 -5.10 1.55 9.18
C ASP A 34 -5.38 1.51 10.69
N LEU A 35 -4.47 0.92 11.47
CA LEU A 35 -4.52 0.96 12.92
C LEU A 35 -4.52 2.40 13.47
N PHE A 36 -3.62 3.26 12.98
CA PHE A 36 -3.55 4.67 13.38
C PHE A 36 -4.84 5.44 13.10
N ARG A 37 -5.56 5.11 12.03
CA ARG A 37 -6.88 5.71 11.73
C ARG A 37 -7.96 5.21 12.69
N LYS A 38 -7.88 3.95 13.12
CA LYS A 38 -8.86 3.31 14.00
C LYS A 38 -8.67 3.66 15.48
N ILE A 39 -7.45 3.91 15.95
CA ILE A 39 -7.14 4.25 17.35
C ILE A 39 -7.94 5.46 17.88
N PRO A 40 -8.01 6.62 17.21
CA PRO A 40 -8.79 7.76 17.72
C PRO A 40 -10.29 7.46 17.85
N ILE A 41 -10.82 6.62 16.95
CA ILE A 41 -12.21 6.17 16.98
C ILE A 41 -12.41 5.26 18.20
N PHE A 42 -11.50 4.30 18.39
CA PHE A 42 -11.51 3.40 19.53
C PHE A 42 -11.45 4.17 20.85
N LEU A 43 -10.51 5.11 21.00
CA LEU A 43 -10.36 5.91 22.22
C LEU A 43 -11.59 6.76 22.52
N ARG A 44 -12.22 7.34 21.49
CA ARG A 44 -13.48 8.08 21.64
C ARG A 44 -14.60 7.16 22.12
N CYS A 45 -14.83 6.05 21.42
CA CYS A 45 -15.85 5.09 21.81
C CYS A 45 -15.61 4.50 23.19
N PHE A 46 -14.35 4.23 23.55
CA PHE A 46 -14.00 3.75 24.87
C PHE A 46 -14.33 4.78 25.94
N LYS A 47 -13.93 6.05 25.74
CA LYS A 47 -14.23 7.16 26.66
C LYS A 47 -15.74 7.34 26.87
N ASP A 48 -16.53 7.31 25.81
CA ASP A 48 -17.99 7.53 25.86
C ASP A 48 -18.76 6.38 26.54
N ASN A 49 -18.10 5.25 26.77
CA ASN A 49 -18.71 4.06 27.38
C ASN A 49 -18.00 3.61 28.67
N LEU A 50 -17.01 4.36 29.19
CA LEU A 50 -16.30 4.08 30.45
C LEU A 50 -17.26 3.92 31.65
N ASP A 51 -18.34 4.70 31.68
CA ASP A 51 -19.31 4.70 32.79
C ASP A 51 -20.48 3.72 32.58
N LYS A 52 -20.62 3.13 31.37
CA LYS A 52 -21.70 2.19 31.06
C LYS A 52 -21.26 0.79 31.45
N LYS A 53 -21.54 0.41 32.70
CA LYS A 53 -21.15 -0.86 33.33
C LYS A 53 -21.61 -2.15 32.61
N THR A 54 -22.45 -2.09 31.59
CA THR A 54 -23.13 -3.30 31.09
C THR A 54 -23.45 -3.35 29.60
N TYR A 55 -23.28 -2.27 28.82
CA TYR A 55 -23.58 -2.31 27.39
C TYR A 55 -22.51 -1.60 26.56
N LEU A 56 -21.69 -2.41 25.90
CA LEU A 56 -20.86 -1.98 24.78
C LEU A 56 -21.65 -2.20 23.49
N PRO A 57 -21.79 -1.18 22.64
CA PRO A 57 -22.41 -1.36 21.34
C PRO A 57 -21.67 -2.44 20.52
N PRO A 58 -22.37 -3.31 19.76
CA PRO A 58 -21.74 -4.33 18.92
C PRO A 58 -20.68 -3.76 17.97
N GLU A 59 -20.84 -2.52 17.53
CA GLU A 59 -19.89 -1.80 16.67
C GLU A 59 -18.53 -1.59 17.36
N PHE A 60 -18.53 -1.43 18.69
CA PHE A 60 -17.29 -1.29 19.46
C PHE A 60 -16.55 -2.62 19.57
N GLU A 61 -17.27 -3.72 19.75
CA GLU A 61 -16.70 -5.07 19.75
C GLU A 61 -16.10 -5.42 18.37
N MET A 62 -16.80 -5.08 17.30
CA MET A 62 -16.27 -5.21 15.93
C MET A 62 -15.02 -4.37 15.71
N LEU A 63 -14.98 -3.13 16.22
CA LEU A 63 -13.81 -2.26 16.12
C LEU A 63 -12.61 -2.84 16.90
N LEU A 64 -12.85 -3.35 18.11
CA LEU A 64 -11.82 -4.00 18.92
C LEU A 64 -11.25 -5.24 18.21
N ASN A 65 -12.12 -6.11 17.68
CA ASN A 65 -11.72 -7.30 16.93
C ASN A 65 -10.90 -6.93 15.68
N SER A 66 -11.30 -5.87 14.98
CA SER A 66 -10.57 -5.34 13.83
C SER A 66 -9.16 -4.85 14.22
N CYS A 67 -9.05 -4.03 15.27
CA CYS A 67 -7.76 -3.54 15.78
C CYS A 67 -6.86 -4.69 16.23
N ASN A 68 -7.41 -5.69 16.91
CA ASN A 68 -6.67 -6.88 17.36
C ASN A 68 -6.11 -7.68 16.16
N LEU A 69 -6.94 -7.93 15.14
CA LEU A 69 -6.51 -8.61 13.92
C LEU A 69 -5.37 -7.85 13.21
N ILE A 70 -5.51 -6.52 13.09
CA ILE A 70 -4.48 -5.67 12.46
C ILE A 70 -3.16 -5.76 13.24
N LEU A 71 -3.21 -5.68 14.58
CA LEU A 71 -2.02 -5.81 15.44
C LEU A 71 -1.34 -7.18 15.26
N GLN A 72 -2.10 -8.26 15.28
CA GLN A 72 -1.58 -9.62 15.04
C GLN A 72 -0.87 -9.70 13.69
N LYS A 73 -1.48 -9.16 12.63
CA LYS A 73 -0.88 -9.17 11.28
C LYS A 73 0.35 -8.28 11.16
N ILE A 74 0.44 -7.18 11.90
CA ILE A 74 1.66 -6.36 11.98
C ILE A 74 2.80 -7.15 12.63
N VAL A 75 2.52 -7.84 13.74
CA VAL A 75 3.51 -8.69 14.43
C VAL A 75 3.97 -9.83 13.52
N GLU A 76 3.04 -10.49 12.83
CA GLU A 76 3.35 -11.54 11.85
C GLU A 76 4.27 -11.01 10.73
N CYS A 77 3.96 -9.84 10.17
CA CYS A 77 4.82 -9.18 9.18
C CYS A 77 6.25 -8.97 9.72
N ARG A 78 6.37 -8.50 10.97
CA ARG A 78 7.68 -8.27 11.61
C ARG A 78 8.48 -9.56 11.73
N ILE A 79 7.86 -10.63 12.23
CA ILE A 79 8.49 -11.94 12.38
C ILE A 79 8.98 -12.47 11.03
N ILE A 80 8.15 -12.34 9.98
CA ILE A 80 8.52 -12.79 8.62
C ILE A 80 9.70 -12.00 8.07
N ILE A 81 9.73 -10.68 8.29
CA ILE A 81 10.84 -9.81 7.87
C ILE A 81 12.13 -10.24 8.57
N ASP A 82 12.10 -10.37 9.90
CA ASP A 82 13.28 -10.77 10.69
C ASP A 82 13.77 -12.16 10.28
N LYS A 83 12.86 -13.14 10.11
CA LYS A 83 13.17 -14.50 9.64
C LYS A 83 13.81 -14.51 8.26
N LYS A 84 13.39 -13.65 7.34
CA LYS A 84 13.93 -13.60 5.96
C LYS A 84 15.24 -12.81 5.86
N LEU A 85 15.40 -11.74 6.64
CA LEU A 85 16.65 -10.98 6.71
C LEU A 85 17.75 -11.78 7.40
N ASN A 86 17.45 -12.50 8.47
CA ASN A 86 18.43 -13.36 9.14
C ASN A 86 18.82 -14.59 8.29
N ARG A 87 18.07 -14.88 7.21
CA ARG A 87 18.40 -15.92 6.21
C ARG A 87 19.14 -15.37 4.99
N SER A 88 19.12 -14.06 4.75
CA SER A 88 20.00 -13.50 3.72
C SER A 88 21.40 -13.57 4.28
N ASN A 89 22.20 -14.51 3.77
CA ASN A 89 23.64 -14.58 4.03
C ASN A 89 24.20 -13.17 3.91
N GLU A 90 24.53 -12.56 5.05
CA GLU A 90 25.29 -11.31 5.07
C GLU A 90 26.50 -11.52 4.17
N ILE A 91 26.73 -10.59 3.25
CA ILE A 91 27.91 -10.62 2.40
C ILE A 91 29.10 -10.49 3.35
N CYS A 92 29.70 -11.61 3.73
CA CYS A 92 30.85 -11.64 4.61
C CYS A 92 31.98 -10.85 3.95
N PRO A 93 32.49 -9.78 4.59
CA PRO A 93 33.55 -8.95 4.01
C PRO A 93 34.77 -9.78 3.61
N ASP A 94 35.14 -10.78 4.41
CA ASP A 94 36.25 -11.67 4.11
C ASP A 94 35.98 -12.57 2.89
N TYR A 95 34.73 -13.00 2.70
CA TYR A 95 34.33 -13.74 1.50
C TYR A 95 34.38 -12.85 0.26
N PHE A 96 33.93 -11.61 0.37
CA PHE A 96 33.99 -10.62 -0.70
C PHE A 96 35.44 -10.26 -1.08
N ILE A 97 36.29 -10.00 -0.09
CA ILE A 97 37.72 -9.72 -0.29
C ILE A 97 38.40 -10.92 -0.95
N LYS A 98 38.15 -12.16 -0.47
CA LYS A 98 38.69 -13.39 -1.07
C LYS A 98 38.23 -13.61 -2.52
N GLN A 99 37.03 -13.18 -2.91
CA GLN A 99 36.61 -13.22 -4.31
C GLN A 99 37.44 -12.25 -5.17
N PHE A 100 37.69 -11.04 -4.68
CA PHE A 100 38.51 -10.05 -5.38
C PHE A 100 39.99 -10.48 -5.47
N SER A 101 40.55 -11.10 -4.43
CA SER A 101 41.94 -11.56 -4.42
C SER A 101 42.21 -12.66 -5.46
N LYS A 102 41.17 -13.40 -5.87
CA LYS A 102 41.28 -14.53 -6.81
C LYS A 102 41.21 -14.11 -8.29
N GLY A 103 41.11 -12.82 -8.60
CA GLY A 103 41.15 -12.30 -9.98
C GLY A 103 39.97 -12.67 -10.88
N ASN A 104 39.10 -13.59 -10.46
CA ASN A 104 37.91 -14.03 -11.19
C ASN A 104 36.67 -13.20 -10.82
N CYS A 105 36.75 -11.88 -11.00
CA CYS A 105 35.55 -11.03 -11.00
C CYS A 105 34.92 -11.07 -12.40
N SER A 106 34.31 -12.21 -12.74
CA SER A 106 33.37 -12.23 -13.87
C SER A 106 32.23 -11.28 -13.55
N PRO A 107 31.71 -10.47 -14.51
CA PRO A 107 30.52 -9.67 -14.29
C PRO A 107 29.43 -10.58 -13.73
N ILE A 108 28.74 -10.15 -12.68
CA ILE A 108 27.61 -10.91 -12.13
C ILE A 108 26.60 -11.07 -13.25
N LYS A 109 26.58 -12.25 -13.89
CA LYS A 109 25.57 -12.58 -14.89
C LYS A 109 24.24 -12.63 -14.15
N LYS A 110 23.37 -11.64 -14.40
CA LYS A 110 22.00 -11.66 -13.87
C LYS A 110 21.37 -13.00 -14.25
N SER A 111 20.70 -13.65 -13.30
CA SER A 111 20.02 -14.90 -13.61
C SER A 111 18.89 -14.64 -14.62
N ASN A 112 18.60 -15.62 -15.48
CA ASN A 112 17.51 -15.52 -16.45
C ASN A 112 16.16 -15.21 -15.78
N VAL A 113 15.97 -15.67 -14.54
CA VAL A 113 14.79 -15.39 -13.71
C VAL A 113 14.70 -13.89 -13.37
N LEU A 114 15.82 -13.26 -13.00
CA LEU A 114 15.85 -11.81 -12.71
C LEU A 114 15.57 -10.99 -13.97
N ILE A 115 16.17 -11.38 -15.10
CA ILE A 115 15.95 -10.72 -16.39
C ILE A 115 14.46 -10.78 -16.78
N GLY A 116 13.82 -11.96 -16.61
CA GLY A 116 12.39 -12.11 -16.88
C GLY A 116 11.52 -11.22 -15.99
N LYS A 117 11.83 -11.13 -14.69
CA LYS A 117 11.11 -10.25 -13.76
C LYS A 117 11.29 -8.75 -14.06
N GLU A 118 12.48 -8.33 -14.48
CA GLU A 118 12.73 -6.95 -14.93
C GLU A 118 11.88 -6.61 -16.16
N GLN A 119 11.84 -7.51 -17.14
CA GLN A 119 10.99 -7.32 -18.32
C GLN A 119 9.49 -7.28 -17.99
N GLU A 120 9.03 -8.14 -17.08
CA GLU A 120 7.64 -8.12 -16.62
C GLU A 120 7.31 -6.82 -15.88
N PHE A 121 8.21 -6.34 -15.02
CA PHE A 121 8.06 -5.06 -14.34
C PHE A 121 7.93 -3.91 -15.35
N ASP A 122 8.78 -3.86 -16.37
CA ASP A 122 8.71 -2.81 -17.40
C ASP A 122 7.43 -2.87 -18.22
N LYS A 123 6.96 -4.07 -18.59
CA LYS A 123 5.65 -4.25 -19.25
C LYS A 123 4.52 -3.71 -18.38
N ASN A 124 4.52 -4.04 -17.10
CA ASN A 124 3.52 -3.57 -16.14
C ASN A 124 3.60 -2.05 -15.94
N ARG A 125 4.80 -1.48 -15.86
CA ARG A 125 5.04 -0.03 -15.76
C ARG A 125 4.45 0.71 -16.97
N ILE A 126 4.73 0.24 -18.18
CA ILE A 126 4.19 0.83 -19.42
C ILE A 126 2.66 0.73 -19.43
N LYS A 127 2.09 -0.41 -19.04
CA LYS A 127 0.64 -0.61 -18.96
C LYS A 127 -0.01 0.37 -17.97
N LEU A 128 0.61 0.57 -16.80
CA LEU A 128 0.12 1.50 -15.78
C LEU A 128 0.11 2.95 -16.30
N ILE A 129 1.18 3.37 -16.99
CA ILE A 129 1.27 4.70 -17.61
C ILE A 129 0.16 4.88 -18.65
N LYS A 130 -0.08 3.88 -19.50
CA LYS A 130 -1.17 3.92 -20.49
C LYS A 130 -2.54 4.08 -19.84
N LEU A 131 -2.83 3.30 -18.80
CA LEU A 131 -4.09 3.39 -18.05
C LEU A 131 -4.24 4.74 -17.35
N SER A 132 -3.18 5.27 -16.73
CA SER A 132 -3.20 6.58 -16.10
C SER A 132 -3.46 7.70 -17.10
N ASN A 133 -2.86 7.63 -18.29
CA ASN A 133 -3.12 8.60 -19.36
C ASN A 133 -4.54 8.50 -19.90
N ALA A 134 -5.09 7.28 -20.04
CA ALA A 134 -6.48 7.08 -20.46
C ALA A 134 -7.46 7.69 -19.45
N LEU A 135 -7.23 7.51 -18.14
CA LEU A 135 -8.05 8.11 -17.08
C LEU A 135 -8.03 9.64 -17.16
N LYS A 136 -6.85 10.25 -17.30
CA LYS A 136 -6.73 11.71 -17.48
C LYS A 136 -7.47 12.21 -18.72
N TRP A 137 -7.49 11.40 -19.79
CA TRP A 137 -8.20 11.76 -21.01
C TRP A 137 -9.72 11.73 -20.81
N ILE A 138 -10.23 10.74 -20.08
CA ILE A 138 -11.64 10.66 -19.68
C ILE A 138 -12.01 11.88 -18.82
N ASP A 139 -11.23 12.19 -17.78
CA ASP A 139 -11.46 13.37 -16.92
C ASP A 139 -11.50 14.67 -17.73
N TRP A 140 -10.58 14.79 -18.71
CA TRP A 140 -10.56 15.94 -19.61
C TRP A 140 -11.81 15.99 -20.50
N GLN A 141 -12.24 14.86 -21.07
CA GLN A 141 -13.46 14.80 -21.87
C GLN A 141 -14.69 15.20 -21.06
N ASP A 142 -14.84 14.68 -19.85
CA ASP A 142 -15.95 15.02 -18.95
C ASP A 142 -15.93 16.53 -18.64
N THR A 143 -14.75 17.10 -18.44
CA THR A 143 -14.59 18.55 -18.19
C THR A 143 -15.07 19.39 -19.38
N VAL A 144 -14.81 18.97 -20.62
CA VAL A 144 -15.14 19.75 -21.82
C VAL A 144 -16.57 19.50 -22.30
N ILE A 145 -17.12 18.31 -22.09
CA ILE A 145 -18.50 17.95 -22.50
C ILE A 145 -19.54 18.53 -21.55
N ASP A 146 -19.22 18.68 -20.25
CA ASP A 146 -20.18 19.23 -19.29
C ASP A 146 -20.49 20.71 -19.62
N PRO A 147 -21.73 21.04 -20.03
CA PRO A 147 -22.09 22.41 -20.38
C PRO A 147 -22.03 23.37 -19.19
N ARG A 148 -21.97 22.86 -17.94
CA ARG A 148 -21.75 23.67 -16.74
C ARG A 148 -20.34 24.26 -16.66
N ASN A 149 -19.37 23.66 -17.37
CA ASN A 149 -17.99 24.14 -17.43
C ASN A 149 -17.76 25.15 -18.57
N LEU A 150 -18.75 25.38 -19.43
CA LEU A 150 -18.67 26.40 -20.48
C LEU A 150 -18.80 27.80 -19.89
N LYS A 151 -18.00 28.75 -20.40
CA LYS A 151 -18.13 30.16 -20.03
C LYS A 151 -19.53 30.65 -20.44
N LYS A 152 -20.24 31.28 -19.50
CA LYS A 152 -21.53 31.91 -19.81
C LYS A 152 -21.35 32.92 -20.96
N PRO A 153 -22.29 32.97 -21.92
CA PRO A 153 -22.20 33.95 -23.00
C PRO A 153 -22.10 35.36 -22.42
N GLN A 154 -21.19 36.17 -22.96
CA GLN A 154 -21.10 37.57 -22.58
C GLN A 154 -22.43 38.25 -22.93
N ALA A 155 -23.01 38.96 -21.95
CA ALA A 155 -24.20 39.76 -22.18
C ALA A 155 -23.94 40.73 -23.35
N PRO A 156 -24.92 40.94 -24.25
CA PRO A 156 -24.73 41.82 -25.39
C PRO A 156 -24.29 43.21 -24.91
N LEU A 157 -23.23 43.73 -25.51
CA LEU A 157 -22.76 45.09 -25.28
C LEU A 157 -23.94 46.04 -25.52
N ALA A 158 -24.38 46.71 -24.46
CA ALA A 158 -25.43 47.72 -24.56
C ALA A 158 -24.92 48.82 -25.50
N VAL A 159 -25.50 48.90 -26.70
CA VAL A 159 -25.23 49.98 -27.64
C VAL A 159 -25.90 51.24 -27.06
N PRO A 160 -25.15 52.29 -26.70
CA PRO A 160 -25.75 53.52 -26.21
C PRO A 160 -26.55 54.17 -27.35
N LYS A 161 -27.78 54.57 -27.05
CA LYS A 161 -28.64 55.37 -27.92
C LYS A 161 -28.18 56.82 -27.95
#